data_AF-A0A968JLD1-F1
#
_entry.id   AF-A0A968JLD1-F1
#
_cell.length_a   1.000
_cell.length_b   1.000
_cell.length_c   1.000
_cell.angle_alpha   90.00
_cell.angle_beta   90.00
_cell.angle_gamma   90.00
#
_symmetry.space_group_name_H-M   'P 1'
#
loop_
_entity.id
_entity.type
_entity.pdbx_description
1 polymer ?
#
loop_
_entity_poly.entity_id
_entity_poly.type
_entity_poly.pdbx_seq_one_letter_code
_entity_poly.pdbx_strand_id
1 'polypeptide(L)'
;MEIKDNKIIILEKDKKNFKDIHTRCIENNIPFVSFHLPENESITTFIQKNSFPRQLSSLKEINDAKGFIITPFLSKTGIYSFILEPDHVFENGHFPPEFMSQLAEVKLFSKVEYLNGKGISSITKTNSSLR
;
A
#
# COMPACT_ATOMS: atom_id res chain seq x y z
N MET A 1 26.35 15.16 17.69
CA MET A 1 27.60 14.42 17.46
C MET A 1 28.05 13.95 18.82
N GLU A 2 27.98 12.64 19.08
CA GLU A 2 28.37 12.09 20.38
C GLU A 2 29.40 10.99 20.13
N ILE A 3 30.53 11.05 20.85
CA ILE A 3 31.62 10.10 20.74
C ILE A 3 31.49 9.16 21.93
N LYS A 4 31.28 7.86 21.65
CA LYS A 4 31.46 6.77 22.63
C LYS A 4 32.39 5.72 22.02
N ASP A 5 33.35 5.26 22.81
CA ASP A 5 34.26 4.15 22.52
C ASP A 5 35.06 4.24 21.20
N ASN A 6 35.63 5.41 20.90
CA ASN A 6 36.50 5.64 19.72
C ASN A 6 35.90 5.19 18.38
N LYS A 7 34.58 5.03 18.30
CA LYS A 7 33.84 4.81 17.07
C LYS A 7 33.02 6.04 16.79
N ILE A 8 33.17 6.58 15.58
CA ILE A 8 32.22 7.55 15.04
C ILE A 8 30.92 6.77 14.83
N ILE A 9 30.00 6.87 15.79
CA ILE A 9 28.62 6.46 15.56
C ILE A 9 28.03 7.56 14.67
N ILE A 10 28.07 7.32 13.36
CA ILE A 10 27.20 8.04 12.44
C ILE A 10 25.80 7.61 12.88
N LEU A 11 25.11 8.48 13.62
CA LEU A 11 23.66 8.41 13.72
C LEU A 11 23.21 8.47 12.26
N GLU A 12 22.87 7.32 11.67
CA GLU A 12 22.41 7.24 10.28
C GLU A 12 21.13 8.09 10.18
N LYS A 13 21.32 9.37 9.87
CA LYS A 13 20.29 10.31 9.47
C LYS A 13 19.57 9.71 8.28
N ASP A 14 18.27 9.50 8.42
CA ASP A 14 17.26 9.45 7.35
C ASP A 14 17.73 8.77 6.05
N LYS A 15 18.12 7.50 6.16
CA LYS A 15 18.41 6.71 4.97
C LYS A 15 17.11 6.45 4.22
N LYS A 16 16.96 7.07 3.05
CA LYS A 16 15.85 6.80 2.12
C LYS A 16 15.76 5.30 1.88
N ASN A 17 14.63 4.69 2.22
CA ASN A 17 14.52 3.23 2.23
C ASN A 17 13.33 2.71 1.43
N PHE A 18 13.23 3.15 0.18
CA PHE A 18 12.20 2.65 -0.75
C PHE A 18 12.32 1.14 -1.00
N LYS A 19 13.55 0.60 -1.03
CA LYS A 19 13.75 -0.82 -1.27
C LYS A 19 13.10 -1.66 -0.17
N ASP A 20 13.42 -1.38 1.10
CA ASP A 20 12.95 -2.25 2.17
C ASP A 20 11.44 -2.10 2.38
N ILE A 21 10.89 -0.89 2.26
CA ILE A 21 9.43 -0.70 2.36
C ILE A 21 8.69 -1.40 1.22
N HIS A 22 9.19 -1.33 -0.02
CA HIS A 22 8.57 -1.98 -1.18
C HIS A 22 8.67 -3.49 -1.05
N THR A 23 9.85 -4.01 -0.67
CA THR A 23 10.05 -5.43 -0.37
C THR A 23 9.04 -5.89 0.68
N ARG A 24 8.89 -5.15 1.79
CA ARG A 24 7.96 -5.53 2.85
C ARG A 24 6.51 -5.53 2.40
N CYS A 25 6.10 -4.53 1.62
CA CYS A 25 4.75 -4.47 1.10
C CYS A 25 4.47 -5.63 0.13
N ILE A 26 5.42 -5.95 -0.76
CA ILE A 26 5.30 -7.08 -1.69
C ILE A 26 5.21 -8.42 -0.94
N GLU A 27 6.14 -8.68 0.00
CA GLU A 27 6.17 -9.92 0.78
C GLU A 27 4.88 -10.18 1.57
N ASN A 28 4.25 -9.10 2.05
CA ASN A 28 3.03 -9.18 2.85
C ASN A 28 1.76 -8.92 2.05
N ASN A 29 1.86 -8.82 0.71
CA ASN A 29 0.75 -8.47 -0.20
C ASN A 29 -0.01 -7.19 0.19
N ILE A 30 0.69 -6.22 0.81
CA ILE A 30 0.12 -4.94 1.25
C ILE A 30 -0.01 -4.03 0.03
N PRO A 31 -1.20 -3.50 -0.28
CA PRO A 31 -1.39 -2.52 -1.35
C PRO A 31 -0.58 -1.25 -1.10
N PHE A 32 0.20 -0.86 -2.10
CA PHE A 32 0.96 0.39 -2.08
C PHE A 32 1.14 0.94 -3.50
N VAL A 33 1.46 2.23 -3.58
CA VAL A 33 1.95 2.87 -4.81
C VAL A 33 3.03 3.88 -4.45
N SER A 34 4.03 4.03 -5.30
CA SER A 34 5.01 5.12 -5.21
C SER A 34 5.06 5.86 -6.53
N PHE A 35 5.03 7.19 -6.48
CA PHE A 35 4.96 8.02 -7.68
C PHE A 35 5.66 9.37 -7.47
N HIS A 36 6.01 10.00 -8.59
CA HIS A 36 6.40 11.40 -8.65
C HIS A 36 5.27 12.20 -9.27
N LEU A 37 4.96 13.36 -8.70
CA LEU A 37 4.14 14.33 -9.39
C LEU A 37 5.02 15.11 -10.39
N PRO A 38 4.44 15.57 -11.52
CA PRO A 38 5.12 16.51 -12.39
C PRO A 38 5.67 17.68 -11.58
N GLU A 39 6.90 18.10 -11.89
CA GLU A 39 7.57 19.24 -11.24
C GLU A 39 7.86 19.05 -9.74
N ASN A 40 7.65 17.84 -9.20
CA ASN A 40 8.01 17.50 -7.82
C ASN A 40 9.13 16.45 -7.80
N GLU A 41 10.28 16.84 -7.24
CA GLU A 41 11.42 15.93 -7.05
C GLU A 41 11.17 14.90 -5.94
N SER A 42 10.14 15.10 -5.12
CA SER A 42 9.79 14.21 -4.02
C SER A 42 9.02 12.99 -4.52
N ILE A 43 9.46 11.81 -4.06
CA ILE A 43 8.70 10.58 -4.24
C ILE A 43 7.64 10.53 -3.15
N THR A 44 6.38 10.34 -3.54
CA THR A 44 5.28 10.07 -2.60
C THR A 44 4.98 8.58 -2.60
N THR A 45 4.86 7.98 -1.43
CA THR A 45 4.48 6.57 -1.23
C THR A 45 3.17 6.51 -0.46
N PHE A 46 2.16 5.94 -1.08
CA PHE A 46 0.86 5.63 -0.47
C PHE A 46 0.83 4.16 -0.08
N ILE A 47 0.39 3.87 1.14
CA ILE A 47 0.23 2.51 1.67
C ILE A 47 -1.17 2.40 2.26
N GLN A 48 -1.84 1.28 2.01
CA GLN A 48 -3.16 0.95 2.55
C GLN A 48 -3.07 -0.39 3.29
N LYS A 49 -2.85 -0.34 4.61
CA LYS A 49 -2.61 -1.56 5.42
C LYS A 49 -3.82 -2.04 6.23
N ASN A 50 -4.80 -1.17 6.46
CA ASN A 50 -5.95 -1.45 7.33
C ASN A 50 -7.20 -1.91 6.55
N SER A 51 -7.18 -1.90 5.22
CA SER A 51 -8.31 -2.31 4.37
C SER A 51 -7.85 -2.75 2.98
N PHE A 52 -8.73 -3.42 2.24
CA PHE A 52 -8.47 -3.78 0.83
C PHE A 52 -8.79 -2.60 -0.10
N PRO A 53 -8.07 -2.46 -1.23
CA PRO A 53 -8.43 -1.52 -2.28
C PRO A 53 -9.87 -1.77 -2.72
N ARG A 54 -10.63 -0.69 -2.83
CA ARG A 54 -12.05 -0.77 -3.15
C ARG A 54 -12.23 -0.94 -4.65
N GLN A 55 -13.04 -1.91 -5.06
CA GLN A 55 -13.42 -2.05 -6.46
C GLN A 55 -14.36 -0.91 -6.85
N LEU A 56 -14.09 -0.26 -7.99
CA LEU A 56 -14.98 0.75 -8.56
C LEU A 56 -16.05 0.06 -9.41
N SER A 57 -17.32 0.37 -9.15
CA SER A 57 -18.44 -0.10 -9.98
C SER A 57 -18.72 0.86 -11.14
N SER A 58 -18.31 2.12 -10.99
CA SER A 58 -18.42 3.18 -11.99
C SER A 58 -17.31 4.22 -11.84
N LEU A 59 -16.92 4.86 -12.94
CA LEU A 59 -16.00 6.01 -12.91
C LEU A 59 -16.58 7.22 -12.16
N LYS A 60 -17.91 7.32 -11.98
CA LYS A 60 -18.52 8.42 -11.20
C LYS A 60 -18.09 8.43 -9.74
N GLU A 61 -17.72 7.26 -9.20
CA GLU A 61 -17.23 7.13 -7.82
C GLU A 61 -15.87 7.79 -7.60
N ILE A 62 -15.17 8.20 -8.67
CA ILE A 62 -13.84 8.83 -8.58
C ILE A 62 -13.92 10.26 -8.07
N ASN A 63 -14.99 10.99 -8.39
CA ASN A 63 -15.06 12.44 -8.16
C ASN A 63 -14.87 12.83 -6.69
N ASP A 64 -15.35 11.98 -5.77
CA ASP A 64 -15.29 12.23 -4.33
C ASP A 64 -14.19 11.41 -3.64
N ALA A 65 -13.48 10.57 -4.40
CA ALA A 65 -12.52 9.63 -3.84
C ALA A 65 -11.11 10.22 -3.79
N LYS A 66 -10.37 9.90 -2.73
CA LYS A 66 -8.97 10.32 -2.55
C LYS A 66 -8.08 9.09 -2.57
N GLY A 67 -7.16 9.04 -3.52
CA GLY A 67 -6.27 7.90 -3.62
C GLY A 67 -5.66 7.71 -5.00
N PHE A 68 -5.29 6.48 -5.29
CA PHE A 68 -4.68 6.08 -6.56
C PHE A 68 -5.54 5.05 -7.28
N ILE A 69 -5.84 5.28 -8.55
CA ILE A 69 -6.69 4.39 -9.35
C ILE A 69 -5.82 3.45 -10.16
N ILE A 70 -6.13 2.16 -10.06
CA ILE A 70 -5.52 1.11 -10.85
C ILE A 70 -6.62 0.61 -11.79
N THR A 71 -6.48 0.91 -13.08
CA THR A 71 -7.47 0.51 -14.09
C THR A 71 -6.79 -0.25 -15.22
N PRO A 72 -7.36 -1.38 -15.67
CA PRO A 72 -6.88 -2.04 -16.88
C PRO A 72 -7.08 -1.13 -18.10
N PHE A 73 -6.23 -1.30 -19.11
CA PHE A 73 -6.37 -0.57 -20.38
C PHE A 73 -7.61 -1.03 -21.17
N LEU A 74 -7.96 -2.31 -21.11
CA LEU A 74 -9.12 -2.88 -21.79
C LEU A 74 -10.20 -3.26 -20.77
N SER A 75 -11.36 -2.63 -20.87
CA SER A 75 -12.56 -3.01 -20.13
C SER A 75 -13.22 -4.22 -20.80
N LYS A 76 -12.67 -5.42 -20.59
CA LYS A 76 -13.38 -6.68 -20.88
C LYS A 76 -14.19 -7.09 -19.65
N THR A 77 -15.26 -7.85 -19.87
CA THR A 77 -16.08 -8.41 -18.78
C THR A 77 -15.19 -9.15 -17.76
N GLY A 78 -15.30 -8.74 -16.49
CA GLY A 78 -14.54 -9.35 -15.38
C GLY A 78 -13.19 -8.70 -15.05
N ILE A 79 -12.76 -7.65 -15.76
CA ILE A 79 -11.58 -6.86 -15.38
C ILE A 79 -12.04 -5.55 -14.74
N TYR A 80 -11.67 -5.34 -13.48
CA TYR A 80 -12.20 -4.25 -12.66
C TYR A 80 -11.15 -3.17 -12.39
N SER A 81 -11.61 -1.92 -12.26
CA SER A 81 -10.80 -0.83 -11.73
C SER A 81 -10.88 -0.85 -10.21
N PHE A 82 -9.76 -0.56 -9.56
CA PHE A 82 -9.67 -0.46 -8.11
C PHE A 82 -9.16 0.91 -7.72
N ILE A 83 -9.57 1.37 -6.55
CA ILE A 83 -8.98 2.53 -5.89
C ILE A 83 -8.25 2.11 -4.62
N LEU A 84 -6.99 2.52 -4.54
CA LEU A 84 -6.18 2.47 -3.33
C LEU A 84 -6.42 3.76 -2.56
N GLU A 85 -7.04 3.65 -1.38
CA GLU A 85 -7.37 4.74 -0.47
C GLU A 85 -6.39 4.67 0.71
N PRO A 86 -5.27 5.42 0.67
CA PRO A 86 -4.18 5.22 1.61
C PRO A 86 -4.56 5.61 3.04
N ASP A 87 -4.15 4.77 4.00
CA ASP A 87 -4.16 5.13 5.42
C ASP A 87 -2.81 5.70 5.87
N HIS A 88 -1.77 5.53 5.07
CA HIS A 88 -0.45 6.12 5.30
C HIS A 88 0.12 6.74 4.02
N VAL A 89 0.67 7.94 4.18
CA VAL A 89 1.34 8.71 3.12
C VAL A 89 2.72 9.10 3.62
N PHE A 90 3.74 8.76 2.85
CA PHE A 90 5.12 9.10 3.12
C PHE A 90 5.71 9.86 1.96
N GLU A 91 6.61 10.79 2.25
CA GLU A 91 7.35 11.54 1.25
C GLU A 91 8.85 11.28 1.41
N ASN A 92 9.56 11.32 0.28
CA ASN A 92 11.02 11.29 0.24
C ASN A 92 11.68 10.06 0.87
N GLY A 93 10.94 8.97 1.04
CA GLY A 93 11.47 7.68 1.50
C GLY A 93 11.80 7.65 2.97
N HIS A 94 11.25 8.58 3.75
CA HIS A 94 11.35 8.60 5.19
C HIS A 94 10.24 7.71 5.78
N PHE A 95 10.64 6.54 6.26
CA PHE A 95 9.74 5.56 6.88
C PHE A 95 10.18 5.34 8.32
N PRO A 96 9.33 5.66 9.32
CA PRO A 96 9.68 5.45 10.72
C PRO A 96 9.96 3.96 11.01
N PRO A 97 10.98 3.61 11.81
CA PRO A 97 11.28 2.22 12.14
C PRO A 97 10.09 1.45 12.72
N GLU A 98 9.27 2.10 13.53
CA GLU A 98 8.04 1.53 14.09
C GLU A 98 7.02 1.16 13.02
N PHE A 99 6.99 1.89 11.90
CA PHE A 99 6.10 1.58 10.78
C PHE A 99 6.57 0.32 10.05
N MET A 100 7.88 0.13 9.89
CA MET A 100 8.44 -1.10 9.32
C MET A 100 8.06 -2.34 10.15
N SER A 101 8.10 -2.21 11.48
CA SER A 101 7.63 -3.25 12.40
C SER A 101 6.13 -3.51 12.25
N GLN A 102 5.30 -2.46 12.12
CA GLN A 102 3.86 -2.63 11.91
C GLN A 102 3.54 -3.40 10.62
N LEU A 103 4.26 -3.15 9.52
CA LEU A 103 4.04 -3.87 8.26
C LEU A 103 4.33 -5.37 8.38
N ALA A 104 5.25 -5.77 9.25
CA ALA A 104 5.54 -7.18 9.54
C ALA A 104 4.36 -7.93 10.17
N GLU A 105 3.45 -7.20 10.83
CA GLU A 105 2.36 -7.77 11.60
C GLU A 105 1.05 -7.79 10.81
N VAL A 106 1.01 -7.19 9.62
CA VAL A 106 -0.18 -7.12 8.78
C VAL A 106 -0.51 -8.51 8.22
N LYS A 107 -1.53 -9.15 8.80
CA LYS A 107 -2.03 -10.44 8.36
C LYS A 107 -3.23 -10.34 7.41
N LEU A 108 -3.76 -9.13 7.19
CA LEU A 108 -4.98 -8.90 6.42
C LEU A 108 -4.89 -9.51 5.01
N PHE A 109 -3.74 -9.41 4.36
CA PHE A 109 -3.51 -9.82 2.97
C PHE A 109 -2.84 -11.20 2.84
N SER A 110 -2.64 -11.92 3.94
CA SER A 110 -1.92 -13.20 3.97
C SER A 110 -2.59 -14.34 3.17
N LYS A 111 -3.86 -14.18 2.81
CA LYS A 111 -4.67 -15.19 2.10
C LYS A 111 -5.03 -14.79 0.66
N VAL A 112 -4.41 -13.74 0.12
CA VAL A 112 -4.65 -13.36 -1.28
C VAL A 112 -3.90 -14.35 -2.18
N GLU A 113 -4.50 -15.52 -2.41
CA GLU A 113 -3.98 -16.50 -3.36
C GLU A 113 -4.10 -15.96 -4.79
N TYR A 114 -3.04 -16.19 -5.56
CA TYR A 114 -2.75 -15.60 -6.85
C TYR A 114 -3.90 -15.68 -7.86
N LEU A 115 -4.20 -14.54 -8.49
CA LEU A 115 -4.97 -14.38 -9.73
C LEU A 115 -4.20 -14.97 -10.95
N ASN A 116 -3.74 -16.21 -10.86
CA ASN A 116 -3.12 -16.96 -11.95
C ASN A 116 -3.82 -18.32 -12.18
N GLY A 117 -5.17 -18.33 -12.16
CA GLY A 117 -5.88 -19.40 -12.86
C GLY A 117 -7.27 -19.79 -12.37
N LYS A 118 -7.64 -19.61 -11.10
CA LYS A 118 -9.00 -19.72 -10.52
C LYS A 118 -8.89 -19.82 -8.98
N GLY A 119 -9.74 -19.07 -8.28
CA GLY A 119 -10.00 -19.29 -6.85
C GLY A 119 -10.31 -17.99 -6.11
N ILE A 120 -11.61 -17.70 -5.93
CA ILE A 120 -12.07 -16.72 -4.92
C ILE A 120 -12.44 -17.54 -3.68
N SER A 121 -11.72 -17.32 -2.59
CA SER A 121 -12.22 -17.54 -1.23
C SER A 121 -11.59 -16.44 -0.39
N SER A 122 -12.26 -15.58 0.34
CA SER A 122 -13.63 -15.55 0.86
C SER A 122 -13.96 -14.09 1.15
N ILE A 123 -14.92 -13.50 0.45
CA ILE A 123 -15.66 -12.36 1.01
C ILE A 123 -16.95 -12.95 1.54
N THR A 124 -16.95 -13.24 2.83
CA THR A 124 -18.13 -13.59 3.59
C THR A 124 -19.15 -12.46 3.38
N LYS A 125 -20.20 -12.74 2.60
CA LYS A 125 -21.43 -11.96 2.64
C LYS A 125 -21.95 -12.06 4.08
N THR A 126 -21.68 -11.06 4.91
CA THR A 126 -22.47 -10.86 6.12
C THR A 126 -23.79 -10.25 5.66
N ASN A 127 -24.72 -11.12 5.25
CA ASN A 127 -26.13 -10.75 5.15
C ASN A 127 -26.60 -10.42 6.57
N SER A 128 -26.56 -9.14 6.95
CA SER A 128 -27.41 -8.65 8.04
C SER A 128 -28.78 -8.32 7.45
N SER A 129 -29.59 -9.37 7.31
CA SER A 129 -31.04 -9.23 7.31
C SER A 129 -31.61 -10.42 8.05
N LEU A 130 -32.09 -10.17 9.26
CA LEU A 130 -33.19 -10.84 9.97
C LEU A 130 -33.24 -10.32 11.41
N ARG A 131 -33.96 -9.21 11.61
CA ARG A 131 -35.16 -9.10 12.46
C ARG A 131 -35.61 -7.65 12.56
#